data_AF-A0A9D5M2P1-F1
#
_entry.id   AF-A0A9D5M2P1-F1
#
_cell.length_a   1.000
_cell.length_b   1.000
_cell.length_c   1.000
_cell.angle_alpha   90.00
_cell.angle_beta   90.00
_cell.angle_gamma   90.00
#
_symmetry.space_group_name_H-M   'P 1'
#
loop_
_entity.id
_entity.type
_entity.pdbx_description
1 polymer ?
#
loop_
_entity_poly.entity_id
_entity_poly.type
_entity_poly.pdbx_seq_one_letter_code
_entity_poly.pdbx_strand_id
1 'polypeptide(L)'
;MDTKEGRTMMSFDNIIFEGKRRYYIEDLTQRDYSLENTTPYTFEILGNVIEEHAWGELLRATTMTLLESFPEFEEKLYSFRCPWSKAVMFRPDGGTNYKLVSSKIYINCNHTALHSCWFLQDLLDFFNIDKSQVKLVIHRSSAAEPKEVKEYIEERFKKDFVNFLELAYGKDAEYAKKVLDNIDKYLNPRLAKMSKSYNSFFLFDDVPTFSNYAKKVKEVVYKDFQTNEKALKVLNKYIKYLIEFYKI
;
A
#
# COMPACT_ATOMS: atom_id res chain seq x y z
N MET A 1 28.60 -2.95 21.16
CA MET A 1 28.63 -2.14 19.93
C MET A 1 28.19 -3.04 18.78
N ASP A 2 27.08 -2.64 18.17
CA ASP A 2 26.53 -3.03 16.86
C ASP A 2 26.13 -4.48 16.57
N THR A 3 24.92 -4.82 17.03
CA THR A 3 23.99 -5.70 16.31
C THR A 3 23.18 -4.87 15.31
N LYS A 4 23.53 -4.94 14.02
CA LYS A 4 22.58 -4.61 12.94
C LYS A 4 21.97 -5.91 12.44
N GLU A 5 20.84 -6.28 13.05
CA GLU A 5 19.94 -7.29 12.50
C GLU A 5 19.44 -6.80 11.13
N GLY A 6 19.98 -7.38 10.07
CA GLY A 6 19.41 -7.26 8.74
C GLY A 6 18.02 -7.89 8.76
N ARG A 7 16.96 -7.08 8.74
CA ARG A 7 15.60 -7.53 8.44
C ARG A 7 15.65 -8.31 7.12
N THR A 8 15.45 -9.61 7.21
CA THR A 8 15.39 -10.50 6.06
C THR A 8 14.10 -10.19 5.27
N MET A 9 14.24 -9.56 4.11
CA MET A 9 13.13 -9.39 3.16
C MET A 9 12.78 -10.76 2.58
N MET A 10 11.58 -11.26 2.89
CA MET A 10 11.02 -12.43 2.20
C MET A 10 10.24 -11.94 0.98
N SER A 11 10.69 -12.25 -0.24
CA SER A 11 9.97 -11.93 -1.47
C SER A 11 9.03 -13.08 -1.86
N PHE A 12 7.74 -12.82 -1.81
CA PHE A 12 6.73 -13.49 -2.64
C PHE A 12 6.20 -12.40 -3.57
N ASP A 13 6.17 -12.61 -4.89
CA ASP A 13 5.59 -11.68 -5.87
C ASP A 13 5.98 -10.19 -5.72
N ASN A 14 7.27 -9.88 -5.54
CA ASN A 14 7.76 -8.50 -5.40
C ASN A 14 7.15 -7.71 -4.22
N ILE A 15 6.69 -8.40 -3.18
CA ILE A 15 6.14 -7.79 -1.97
C ILE A 15 7.24 -7.53 -0.93
N ILE A 16 7.27 -6.31 -0.38
CA ILE A 16 8.14 -5.89 0.72
C ILE A 16 7.28 -5.62 1.95
N PHE A 17 7.72 -6.07 3.14
CA PHE A 17 7.04 -5.80 4.41
C PHE A 17 7.85 -4.83 5.27
N GLU A 18 7.18 -3.79 5.77
CA GLU A 18 7.69 -2.91 6.82
C GLU A 18 6.76 -2.95 8.03
N GLY A 19 7.11 -3.82 8.99
CA GLY A 19 6.19 -4.18 10.07
C GLY A 19 4.96 -4.90 9.51
N LYS A 20 3.77 -4.36 9.77
CA LYS A 20 2.49 -4.87 9.23
C LYS A 20 2.13 -4.28 7.86
N ARG A 21 2.82 -3.23 7.42
CA ARG A 21 2.59 -2.62 6.11
C ARG A 21 3.24 -3.46 5.03
N ARG A 22 2.57 -3.56 3.89
CA ARG A 22 3.09 -4.22 2.70
C ARG A 22 3.14 -3.27 1.51
N TYR A 23 4.19 -3.44 0.73
CA TYR A 23 4.51 -2.64 -0.45
C TYR A 23 4.86 -3.55 -1.61
N TYR A 24 4.79 -3.02 -2.82
CA TYR A 24 4.92 -3.78 -4.06
C TYR A 24 5.94 -3.10 -4.96
N ILE A 25 6.89 -3.86 -5.48
CA ILE A 25 7.82 -3.36 -6.49
C ILE A 25 7.18 -3.55 -7.87
N GLU A 26 6.98 -2.45 -8.59
CA GLU A 26 6.41 -2.45 -9.93
C GLU A 26 7.53 -2.48 -10.98
N ASP A 27 7.41 -3.40 -11.95
CA ASP A 27 8.32 -3.49 -13.09
C ASP A 27 7.93 -2.44 -14.14
N LEU A 28 8.71 -1.36 -14.25
CA LEU A 28 8.48 -0.27 -15.20
C LEU A 28 8.85 -0.62 -16.66
N THR A 29 9.42 -1.80 -16.94
CA THR A 29 9.76 -2.21 -18.30
C THR A 29 8.55 -2.68 -19.11
N GLN A 30 7.45 -3.04 -18.43
CA GLN A 30 6.20 -3.50 -19.05
C GLN A 30 5.12 -2.41 -18.95
N ARG A 31 3.99 -2.56 -19.67
CA ARG A 31 2.80 -1.69 -19.51
C ARG A 31 1.55 -2.42 -19.07
N ASP A 32 1.68 -3.66 -18.64
CA ASP A 32 0.58 -4.50 -18.18
C ASP A 32 0.38 -4.30 -16.67
N TYR A 33 -0.40 -3.27 -16.30
CA TYR A 33 -0.69 -3.01 -14.89
C TYR A 33 -2.18 -2.93 -14.59
N SER A 34 -2.51 -3.46 -13.42
CA SER A 34 -3.68 -3.07 -12.66
C SER A 34 -3.24 -2.23 -11.46
N LEU A 35 -3.43 -0.91 -11.54
CA LEU A 35 -3.05 0.05 -10.50
C LEU A 35 -4.26 0.75 -9.84
N GLU A 36 -5.42 0.11 -9.84
CA GLU A 36 -6.60 0.66 -9.15
C GLU A 36 -6.34 0.81 -7.64
N ASN A 37 -6.71 1.96 -7.06
CA ASN A 37 -6.56 2.23 -5.62
C ASN A 37 -5.15 1.97 -5.06
N THR A 38 -4.14 2.43 -5.81
CA THR A 38 -2.72 2.39 -5.41
C THR A 38 -2.16 3.79 -5.19
N THR A 39 -1.18 3.89 -4.31
CA THR A 39 -0.40 5.13 -4.08
C THR A 39 1.09 4.83 -4.19
N PRO A 40 1.90 5.77 -4.68
CA PRO A 40 3.34 5.58 -4.65
C PRO A 40 3.85 5.56 -3.21
N TYR A 41 5.05 5.02 -3.03
CA TYR A 41 5.77 5.05 -1.77
C TYR A 41 7.18 5.60 -1.97
N THR A 42 8.00 4.89 -2.75
CA THR A 42 9.35 5.35 -3.12
C THR A 42 9.62 5.13 -4.60
N PHE A 43 10.45 5.99 -5.18
CA PHE A 43 10.99 5.81 -6.52
C PHE A 43 12.50 6.08 -6.52
N GLU A 44 13.27 5.07 -6.86
CA GLU A 44 14.73 5.16 -6.96
C GLU A 44 15.12 5.37 -8.43
N ILE A 45 15.83 6.45 -8.72
CA ILE A 45 16.26 6.83 -10.07
C ILE A 45 17.59 7.58 -10.01
N LEU A 46 18.57 7.16 -10.83
CA LEU A 46 19.89 7.82 -10.93
C LEU A 46 20.61 7.98 -9.57
N GLY A 47 20.40 7.03 -8.65
CA GLY A 47 20.96 7.09 -7.29
C GLY A 47 20.20 8.01 -6.32
N ASN A 48 19.15 8.70 -6.77
CA ASN A 48 18.25 9.49 -5.91
C ASN A 48 17.06 8.64 -5.47
N VAL A 49 16.57 8.90 -4.25
CA VAL A 49 15.36 8.29 -3.71
C VAL A 49 14.31 9.39 -3.53
N ILE A 50 13.17 9.23 -4.21
CA ILE A 50 12.02 10.13 -4.12
C ILE A 50 10.96 9.44 -3.25
N GLU A 51 10.64 10.02 -2.10
CA GLU A 51 9.58 9.53 -1.21
C GLU A 51 8.31 10.35 -1.41
N GLU A 52 7.29 9.76 -2.03
CA GLU A 52 6.04 10.46 -2.33
C GLU A 52 4.84 9.53 -2.19
N HIS A 53 3.73 10.05 -1.66
CA HIS A 53 2.49 9.30 -1.42
C HIS A 53 1.33 9.72 -2.34
N ALA A 54 1.60 10.63 -3.29
CA ALA A 54 0.67 11.08 -4.30
C ALA A 54 1.32 11.00 -5.68
N TRP A 55 0.64 10.37 -6.63
CA TRP A 55 1.16 10.19 -7.99
C TRP A 55 1.54 11.50 -8.69
N GLY A 56 0.76 12.56 -8.51
CA GLY A 56 1.09 13.87 -9.06
C GLY A 56 2.35 14.50 -8.47
N GLU A 57 2.59 14.31 -7.18
CA GLU A 57 3.83 14.77 -6.54
C GLU A 57 5.03 13.94 -6.96
N LEU A 58 4.85 12.61 -7.09
CA LEU A 58 5.91 11.73 -7.62
C LEU A 58 6.34 12.17 -9.03
N LEU A 59 5.39 12.43 -9.93
CA LEU A 59 5.67 12.92 -11.28
C LEU A 59 6.40 14.27 -11.25
N ARG A 60 5.97 15.19 -10.39
CA ARG A 60 6.61 16.49 -10.20
C ARG A 60 8.06 16.34 -9.73
N ALA A 61 8.27 15.63 -8.63
CA ALA A 61 9.59 15.41 -8.04
C ALA A 61 10.53 14.66 -8.99
N THR A 62 10.01 13.66 -9.72
CA THR A 62 10.78 12.95 -10.74
C THR A 62 11.21 13.88 -11.86
N THR A 63 10.29 14.73 -12.35
CA THR A 63 10.62 15.71 -13.40
C THR A 63 11.70 16.68 -12.93
N MET A 64 11.60 17.19 -11.70
CA MET A 64 12.62 18.07 -11.12
C MET A 64 13.98 17.38 -11.06
N THR A 65 14.03 16.14 -10.57
CA THR A 65 15.26 15.33 -10.49
C THR A 65 15.89 15.09 -11.88
N LEU A 66 15.06 14.83 -12.88
CA LEU A 66 15.50 14.65 -14.27
C LEU A 66 16.01 15.96 -14.88
N LEU A 67 15.36 17.09 -14.62
CA LEU A 67 15.82 18.40 -15.11
C LEU A 67 17.10 18.87 -14.44
N GLU A 68 17.32 18.54 -13.17
CA GLU A 68 18.59 18.79 -12.49
C GLU A 68 19.74 18.00 -13.12
N SER A 69 19.46 16.77 -13.56
CA SER A 69 20.45 15.89 -14.18
C SER A 69 20.66 16.17 -15.68
N PHE A 70 19.61 16.63 -16.37
CA PHE A 70 19.56 16.85 -17.82
C PHE A 70 18.88 18.19 -18.15
N PRO A 71 19.48 19.34 -17.79
CA PRO A 71 18.87 20.66 -17.96
C PRO A 71 18.57 21.00 -19.42
N GLU A 72 19.29 20.40 -20.39
CA GLU A 72 19.06 20.59 -21.82
C GLU A 72 17.70 20.07 -22.33
N PHE A 73 16.94 19.35 -21.49
CA PHE A 73 15.60 18.89 -21.79
C PHE A 73 14.50 19.89 -21.41
N GLU A 74 14.82 20.95 -20.67
CA GLU A 74 13.83 21.90 -20.14
C GLU A 74 12.90 22.45 -21.25
N GLU A 75 13.47 23.03 -22.30
CA GLU A 75 12.70 23.55 -23.44
C GLU A 75 12.02 22.44 -24.27
N LYS A 76 12.58 21.22 -24.26
CA LYS A 76 12.03 20.09 -25.01
C LYS A 76 10.74 19.57 -24.38
N LEU A 77 10.51 19.79 -23.08
CA LEU A 77 9.32 19.30 -22.37
C LEU A 77 8.01 19.79 -23.00
N TYR A 78 7.96 20.98 -23.60
CA TYR A 78 6.76 21.46 -24.29
C TYR A 78 6.35 20.60 -25.49
N SER A 79 7.29 19.83 -26.05
CA SER A 79 7.05 18.88 -27.14
C SER A 79 6.67 17.47 -26.65
N PHE A 80 6.81 17.18 -25.36
CA PHE A 80 6.51 15.87 -24.79
C PHE A 80 5.02 15.52 -24.94
N ARG A 81 4.73 14.32 -25.42
CA ARG A 81 3.37 13.80 -25.61
C ARG A 81 3.29 12.36 -25.13
N CYS A 82 2.22 12.04 -24.42
CA CYS A 82 1.84 10.65 -24.13
C CYS A 82 0.90 10.14 -25.23
N PRO A 83 1.19 9.02 -25.92
CA PRO A 83 0.35 8.49 -26.99
C PRO A 83 -1.09 8.15 -26.57
N TRP A 84 -1.30 7.83 -25.28
CA TRP A 84 -2.58 7.44 -24.71
C TRP A 84 -3.45 8.64 -24.27
N SER A 85 -2.96 9.88 -24.39
CA SER A 85 -3.70 11.07 -23.93
C SER A 85 -3.64 12.21 -24.94
N LYS A 86 -4.75 12.95 -25.03
CA LYS A 86 -4.81 14.23 -25.74
C LYS A 86 -4.44 15.42 -24.85
N ALA A 87 -4.26 15.20 -23.55
CA ALA A 87 -3.94 16.26 -22.61
C ALA A 87 -2.53 16.80 -22.87
N VAL A 88 -2.37 18.11 -22.69
CA VAL A 88 -1.06 18.73 -22.60
C VAL A 88 -0.42 18.30 -21.28
N MET A 89 0.81 17.79 -21.35
CA MET A 89 1.52 17.27 -20.16
C MET A 89 2.37 18.34 -19.50
N PHE A 90 3.00 19.20 -20.31
CA PHE A 90 3.81 20.31 -19.84
C PHE A 90 3.38 21.62 -20.51
N ARG A 91 3.29 22.69 -19.73
CA ARG A 91 2.86 24.01 -20.22
C ARG A 91 3.49 25.16 -19.42
N PRO A 92 3.53 26.39 -19.96
CA PRO A 92 4.17 27.51 -19.30
C PRO A 92 3.33 28.17 -18.20
N ASP A 93 2.01 27.91 -18.19
CA ASP A 93 1.04 28.52 -17.30
C ASP A 93 0.53 27.55 -16.22
N GLY A 94 0.39 28.06 -14.99
CA GLY A 94 -0.18 27.29 -13.89
C GLY A 94 -1.68 27.02 -14.05
N GLY A 95 -2.22 26.13 -13.22
CA GLY A 95 -3.66 25.84 -13.17
C GLY A 95 -3.96 24.77 -12.13
N THR A 96 -5.24 24.53 -11.84
CA THR A 96 -5.67 23.65 -10.73
C THR A 96 -5.04 22.24 -10.78
N ASN A 97 -4.84 21.71 -11.98
CA ASN A 97 -4.33 20.36 -12.22
C ASN A 97 -2.82 20.31 -12.51
N TYR A 98 -2.14 21.45 -12.45
CA TYR A 98 -0.76 21.59 -12.90
C TYR A 98 0.13 22.03 -11.74
N LYS A 99 1.33 21.46 -11.65
CA LYS A 99 2.30 21.79 -10.60
C LYS A 99 3.61 22.29 -11.20
N LEU A 100 4.22 23.29 -10.59
CA LEU A 100 5.48 23.86 -11.04
C LEU A 100 6.63 22.84 -10.89
N VAL A 101 7.41 22.62 -11.95
CA VAL A 101 8.61 21.73 -11.98
C VAL A 101 9.90 22.48 -12.34
N SER A 102 9.79 23.64 -12.98
CA SER A 102 10.89 24.59 -13.19
C SER A 102 10.33 26.01 -13.17
N SER A 103 11.19 27.04 -13.20
CA SER A 103 10.84 28.46 -13.13
C SER A 103 9.65 28.88 -14.01
N LYS A 104 9.42 28.19 -15.14
CA LYS A 104 8.34 28.47 -16.08
C LYS A 104 7.59 27.24 -16.56
N ILE A 105 7.85 26.05 -16.04
CA ILE A 105 7.24 24.81 -16.55
C ILE A 105 6.34 24.20 -15.50
N TYR A 106 5.13 23.84 -15.90
CA TYR A 106 4.19 23.12 -15.07
C TYR A 106 3.86 21.75 -15.67
N ILE A 107 3.78 20.71 -14.82
CA ILE A 107 3.39 19.35 -15.17
C ILE A 107 1.93 19.07 -14.83
N ASN A 108 1.21 18.39 -15.72
CA ASN A 108 -0.15 17.91 -15.49
C ASN A 108 -0.15 16.73 -14.51
N CYS A 109 -0.94 16.84 -13.44
CA CYS A 109 -1.03 15.85 -12.37
C CYS A 109 -2.43 15.22 -12.27
N ASN A 110 -3.35 15.54 -13.18
CA ASN A 110 -4.72 15.06 -13.13
C ASN A 110 -4.88 13.73 -13.87
N HIS A 111 -4.30 12.68 -13.29
CA HIS A 111 -4.27 11.34 -13.86
C HIS A 111 -4.68 10.30 -12.80
N THR A 112 -5.27 9.20 -13.24
CA THR A 112 -5.43 8.02 -12.37
C THR A 112 -4.05 7.41 -12.08
N ALA A 113 -3.96 6.52 -11.10
CA ALA A 113 -2.71 5.83 -10.77
C ALA A 113 -2.09 5.11 -11.98
N LEU A 114 -2.90 4.38 -12.76
CA LEU A 114 -2.47 3.71 -13.99
C LEU A 114 -1.85 4.70 -14.99
N HIS A 115 -2.57 5.76 -15.32
CA HIS A 115 -2.11 6.76 -16.28
C HIS A 115 -0.91 7.57 -15.76
N SER A 116 -0.81 7.77 -14.45
CA SER A 116 0.36 8.40 -13.83
C SER A 116 1.59 7.52 -13.95
N CYS A 117 1.46 6.20 -13.78
CA CYS A 117 2.55 5.26 -13.98
C CYS A 117 2.98 5.20 -15.45
N TRP A 118 2.04 5.20 -16.40
CA TRP A 118 2.37 5.30 -17.83
C TRP A 118 3.04 6.63 -18.18
N PHE A 119 2.58 7.74 -17.60
CA PHE A 119 3.24 9.03 -17.77
C PHE A 119 4.67 8.97 -17.21
N LEU A 120 4.88 8.39 -16.03
CA LEU A 120 6.21 8.18 -15.48
C LEU A 120 7.10 7.41 -16.46
N GLN A 121 6.63 6.31 -17.05
CA GLN A 121 7.41 5.57 -18.05
C GLN A 121 7.71 6.37 -19.32
N ASP A 122 6.70 7.04 -19.88
CA ASP A 122 6.88 7.89 -21.07
C ASP A 122 7.93 8.97 -20.77
N LEU A 123 7.92 9.53 -19.55
CA LEU A 123 8.91 10.51 -19.09
C LEU A 123 10.31 9.90 -19.02
N LEU A 124 10.47 8.70 -18.45
CA LEU A 124 11.76 7.99 -18.44
C LEU A 124 12.28 7.74 -19.86
N ASP A 125 11.41 7.29 -20.77
CA ASP A 125 11.76 7.06 -22.17
C ASP A 125 12.21 8.35 -22.86
N PHE A 126 11.52 9.46 -22.60
CA PHE A 126 11.89 10.77 -23.16
C PHE A 126 13.27 11.24 -22.73
N PHE A 127 13.65 11.00 -21.46
CA PHE A 127 14.98 11.30 -20.94
C PHE A 127 16.02 10.19 -21.24
N ASN A 128 15.65 9.15 -21.99
CA ASN A 128 16.48 7.98 -22.30
C ASN A 128 17.00 7.25 -21.05
N ILE A 129 16.17 7.15 -20.01
CA ILE A 129 16.48 6.39 -18.79
C ILE A 129 16.12 4.92 -19.01
N ASP A 130 17.07 4.03 -18.75
CA ASP A 130 16.82 2.59 -18.74
C ASP A 130 15.89 2.23 -17.57
N LYS A 131 14.65 1.84 -17.91
CA LYS A 131 13.61 1.48 -16.94
C LYS A 131 13.95 0.23 -16.12
N SER A 132 14.93 -0.57 -16.53
CA SER A 132 15.42 -1.69 -15.72
C SER A 132 16.31 -1.26 -14.55
N GLN A 133 16.78 -0.01 -14.56
CA GLN A 133 17.66 0.56 -13.53
C GLN A 133 16.93 1.42 -12.50
N VAL A 134 15.62 1.55 -12.62
CA VAL A 134 14.79 2.27 -11.66
C VAL A 134 13.98 1.31 -10.82
N LYS A 135 13.58 1.74 -9.63
CA LYS A 135 12.76 0.93 -8.73
C LYS A 135 11.60 1.74 -8.21
N LEU A 136 10.39 1.36 -8.63
CA LEU A 136 9.15 1.94 -8.14
C LEU A 136 8.54 1.03 -7.09
N VAL A 137 8.30 1.58 -5.91
CA VAL A 137 7.59 0.91 -4.82
C VAL A 137 6.24 1.60 -4.61
N ILE A 138 5.17 0.82 -4.58
CA ILE A 138 3.81 1.31 -4.36
C ILE A 138 3.15 0.62 -3.16
N HIS A 139 2.11 1.25 -2.64
CA HIS A 139 1.15 0.63 -1.73
C HIS A 139 -0.13 0.27 -2.50
N ARG A 140 -0.67 -0.92 -2.22
CA ARG A 140 -1.97 -1.37 -2.72
C ARG A 140 -2.92 -1.54 -1.53
N SER A 141 -4.12 -0.98 -1.63
CA SER A 141 -5.16 -1.31 -0.66
C SER A 141 -5.57 -2.79 -0.77
N SER A 142 -6.04 -3.41 0.32
CA SER A 142 -6.39 -4.84 0.29
C SER A 142 -7.55 -5.22 -0.64
N ALA A 143 -8.31 -4.25 -1.16
CA ALA A 143 -9.29 -4.49 -2.22
C ALA A 143 -8.64 -4.64 -3.60
N ALA A 144 -7.48 -4.04 -3.82
CA ALA A 144 -6.77 -3.98 -5.09
C ALA A 144 -5.70 -5.07 -5.24
N GLU A 145 -5.58 -5.95 -4.24
CA GLU A 145 -4.65 -7.08 -4.26
C GLU A 145 -5.23 -8.24 -5.08
N PRO A 146 -4.41 -8.92 -5.91
CA PRO A 146 -4.77 -10.21 -6.47
C PRO A 146 -5.20 -11.18 -5.36
N LYS A 147 -6.14 -12.07 -5.68
CA LYS A 147 -6.73 -12.98 -4.70
C LYS A 147 -5.66 -13.85 -4.03
N GLU A 148 -4.73 -14.37 -4.82
CA GLU A 148 -3.65 -15.25 -4.40
C GLU A 148 -2.70 -14.54 -3.42
N VAL A 149 -2.36 -13.28 -3.73
CA VAL A 149 -1.54 -12.41 -2.87
C VAL A 149 -2.26 -12.14 -1.54
N LYS A 150 -3.55 -11.83 -1.61
CA LYS A 150 -4.37 -11.56 -0.43
C LYS A 150 -4.46 -12.77 0.50
N GLU A 151 -4.68 -13.95 -0.07
CA GLU A 151 -4.71 -15.23 0.67
C GLU A 151 -3.35 -15.53 1.32
N TYR A 152 -2.25 -15.30 0.59
CA TYR A 152 -0.89 -15.45 1.14
C TYR A 152 -0.64 -14.52 2.34
N ILE A 153 -0.98 -13.24 2.22
CA ILE A 153 -0.82 -12.24 3.28
C ILE A 153 -1.66 -12.62 4.50
N GLU A 154 -2.92 -12.98 4.28
CA GLU A 154 -3.82 -13.39 5.36
C GLU A 154 -3.28 -14.61 6.11
N GLU A 155 -2.87 -15.66 5.41
CA GLU A 155 -2.31 -16.87 6.02
C GLU A 155 -1.00 -16.60 6.79
N ARG A 156 -0.15 -15.71 6.26
CA ARG A 156 1.05 -15.26 6.98
C ARG A 156 0.69 -14.59 8.31
N PHE A 157 -0.21 -13.61 8.29
CA PHE A 157 -0.58 -12.86 9.49
C PHE A 157 -1.36 -13.72 10.50
N LYS A 158 -2.12 -14.73 10.02
CA LYS A 158 -2.75 -15.73 10.89
C LYS A 158 -1.70 -16.57 11.62
N LYS A 159 -0.65 -17.03 10.94
CA LYS A 159 0.47 -17.75 11.58
C LYS A 159 1.16 -16.87 12.62
N ASP A 160 1.45 -15.62 12.27
CA ASP A 160 2.07 -14.66 13.20
C ASP A 160 1.18 -14.40 14.42
N PHE A 161 -0.14 -14.34 14.23
CA PHE A 161 -1.10 -14.17 15.32
C PHE A 161 -1.17 -15.40 16.24
N VAL A 162 -1.13 -16.62 15.68
CA VAL A 162 -1.05 -17.85 16.48
C VAL A 162 0.21 -17.85 17.33
N ASN A 163 1.38 -17.59 16.72
CA ASN A 163 2.65 -17.48 17.44
C ASN A 163 2.60 -16.42 18.54
N PHE A 164 1.96 -15.27 18.27
CA PHE A 164 1.75 -14.23 19.28
C PHE A 164 0.92 -14.72 20.48
N LEU A 165 -0.17 -15.48 20.26
CA LEU A 165 -0.97 -16.03 21.36
C LEU A 165 -0.18 -17.00 22.23
N GLU A 166 0.68 -17.80 21.61
CA GLU A 166 1.55 -18.75 22.32
C GLU A 166 2.59 -18.01 23.15
N LEU A 167 3.33 -17.09 22.54
CA LEU A 167 4.45 -16.39 23.18
C LEU A 167 4.01 -15.33 24.20
N ALA A 168 3.02 -14.50 23.86
CA ALA A 168 2.61 -13.38 24.71
C ALA A 168 1.58 -13.76 25.79
N TYR A 169 0.79 -14.82 25.56
CA TYR A 169 -0.28 -15.23 26.47
C TYR A 169 -0.14 -16.67 26.99
N GLY A 170 0.91 -17.41 26.62
CA GLY A 170 1.13 -18.79 27.05
C GLY A 170 -0.05 -19.69 26.70
N LYS A 171 -0.67 -19.49 25.55
CA LYS A 171 -1.77 -20.34 25.07
C LYS A 171 -1.19 -21.50 24.26
N ASP A 172 -1.82 -22.66 24.34
CA ASP A 172 -1.43 -23.79 23.50
C ASP A 172 -1.96 -23.62 22.06
N ALA A 173 -1.40 -24.42 21.15
CA ALA A 173 -1.75 -24.41 19.73
C ALA A 173 -3.24 -24.71 19.48
N GLU A 174 -3.86 -25.58 20.30
CA GLU A 174 -5.29 -25.93 20.16
C GLU A 174 -6.17 -24.73 20.49
N TYR A 175 -5.86 -24.01 21.57
CA TYR A 175 -6.53 -22.79 21.94
C TYR A 175 -6.30 -21.70 20.91
N ALA A 176 -5.06 -21.48 20.46
CA ALA A 176 -4.75 -20.46 19.47
C ALA A 176 -5.50 -20.70 18.16
N LYS A 177 -5.54 -21.95 17.69
CA LYS A 177 -6.34 -22.36 16.54
C LYS A 177 -7.83 -22.11 16.76
N LYS A 178 -8.37 -22.48 17.93
CA LYS A 178 -9.77 -22.20 18.28
C LYS A 178 -10.08 -20.69 18.28
N VAL A 179 -9.16 -19.84 18.75
CA VAL A 179 -9.33 -18.38 18.68
C VAL A 179 -9.42 -17.95 17.21
N LEU A 180 -8.50 -18.41 16.38
CA LEU A 180 -8.46 -18.11 14.95
C LEU A 180 -9.75 -18.56 14.23
N ASP A 181 -10.20 -19.80 14.44
CA ASP A 181 -11.42 -20.34 13.85
C ASP A 181 -12.66 -19.51 14.25
N ASN A 182 -12.71 -19.02 15.49
CA ASN A 182 -13.80 -18.15 15.95
C ASN A 182 -13.72 -16.74 15.35
N ILE A 183 -12.52 -16.20 15.13
CA ILE A 183 -12.35 -14.93 14.41
C ILE A 183 -12.88 -15.08 12.98
N ASP A 184 -12.47 -16.14 12.27
CA ASP A 184 -12.90 -16.40 10.90
C ASP A 184 -14.41 -16.66 10.80
N LYS A 185 -14.98 -17.42 11.74
CA LYS A 185 -16.40 -17.77 11.72
C LYS A 185 -17.33 -16.66 12.19
N TYR A 186 -16.91 -15.86 13.18
CA TYR A 186 -17.81 -14.91 13.85
C TYR A 186 -17.41 -13.45 13.68
N LEU A 187 -16.12 -13.10 13.60
CA LEU A 187 -15.70 -11.71 13.55
C LEU A 187 -15.50 -11.20 12.12
N ASN A 188 -14.81 -11.97 11.27
CA ASN A 188 -14.57 -11.61 9.86
C ASN A 188 -15.87 -11.38 9.06
N PRO A 189 -16.94 -12.18 9.20
CA PRO A 189 -18.19 -11.92 8.48
C PRO A 189 -18.87 -10.62 8.88
N ARG A 190 -18.64 -10.13 10.10
CA ARG A 190 -19.14 -8.83 10.57
C ARG A 190 -18.30 -7.69 10.00
N LEU A 191 -16.99 -7.87 9.97
CA LEU A 191 -16.06 -6.93 9.35
C LEU A 191 -16.34 -6.77 7.84
N ALA A 192 -16.53 -7.88 7.13
CA ALA A 192 -16.81 -7.88 5.68
C ALA A 192 -18.10 -7.14 5.29
N LYS A 193 -19.08 -7.03 6.20
CA LYS A 193 -20.28 -6.20 6.00
C LYS A 193 -20.00 -4.69 6.11
N MET A 194 -18.90 -4.31 6.76
CA MET A 194 -18.52 -2.91 6.99
C MET A 194 -17.54 -2.36 5.95
N SER A 195 -16.72 -3.24 5.35
CA SER A 195 -15.72 -2.85 4.36
C SER A 195 -15.57 -3.92 3.29
N LYS A 196 -15.59 -3.48 2.03
CA LYS A 196 -15.23 -4.35 0.90
C LYS A 196 -13.72 -4.59 0.83
N SER A 197 -12.92 -3.64 1.30
CA SER A 197 -11.45 -3.72 1.27
C SER A 197 -10.90 -4.57 2.41
N TYR A 198 -11.44 -4.39 3.62
CA TYR A 198 -11.03 -5.16 4.80
C TYR A 198 -12.13 -6.17 5.13
N ASN A 199 -12.00 -7.38 4.61
CA ASN A 199 -12.92 -8.50 4.86
C ASN A 199 -12.35 -9.52 5.87
N SER A 200 -11.09 -9.38 6.26
CA SER A 200 -10.44 -10.17 7.30
C SER A 200 -9.66 -9.25 8.24
N PHE A 201 -9.66 -9.57 9.54
CA PHE A 201 -8.89 -8.85 10.54
C PHE A 201 -7.38 -8.97 10.37
N PHE A 202 -6.90 -9.82 9.45
CA PHE A 202 -5.48 -10.07 9.18
C PHE A 202 -4.95 -9.31 7.95
N LEU A 203 -5.72 -8.35 7.43
CA LEU A 203 -5.39 -7.61 6.21
C LEU A 203 -5.11 -6.12 6.43
N PHE A 204 -5.02 -5.67 7.68
CA PHE A 204 -4.78 -4.27 8.01
C PHE A 204 -3.29 -3.93 7.97
N ASP A 205 -2.98 -2.75 7.44
CA ASP A 205 -1.61 -2.24 7.34
C ASP A 205 -1.16 -1.45 8.57
N ASP A 206 -2.11 -0.90 9.34
CA ASP A 206 -1.80 0.01 10.45
C ASP A 206 -2.80 -0.09 11.62
N VAL A 207 -2.29 0.23 12.81
CA VAL A 207 -3.03 0.16 14.08
C VAL A 207 -4.20 1.13 14.14
N PRO A 208 -4.08 2.40 13.72
CA PRO A 208 -5.22 3.31 13.69
C PRO A 208 -6.41 2.79 12.88
N THR A 209 -6.17 2.35 11.63
CA THR A 209 -7.21 1.82 10.76
C THR A 209 -7.83 0.57 11.36
N PHE A 210 -6.99 -0.38 11.79
CA PHE A 210 -7.46 -1.59 12.48
C PHE A 210 -8.35 -1.25 13.70
N SER A 211 -7.89 -0.35 14.58
CA SER A 211 -8.57 -0.02 15.83
C SER A 211 -9.95 0.58 15.60
N ASN A 212 -10.09 1.41 14.56
CA ASN A 212 -11.38 1.98 14.16
C ASN A 212 -12.38 0.90 13.73
N TYR A 213 -11.95 -0.09 12.93
CA TYR A 213 -12.80 -1.21 12.54
C TYR A 213 -13.08 -2.17 13.69
N ALA A 214 -12.10 -2.46 14.53
CA ALA A 214 -12.27 -3.28 15.72
C ALA A 214 -13.33 -2.70 16.67
N LYS A 215 -13.36 -1.36 16.85
CA LYS A 215 -14.40 -0.68 17.63
C LYS A 215 -15.80 -0.87 17.02
N LYS A 216 -15.94 -0.67 15.70
CA LYS A 216 -17.23 -0.86 15.00
C LYS A 216 -17.72 -2.30 15.09
N VAL A 217 -16.83 -3.28 14.89
CA VAL A 217 -17.17 -4.70 15.02
C VAL A 217 -17.57 -5.04 16.45
N LYS A 218 -16.91 -4.47 17.45
CA LYS A 218 -17.29 -4.64 18.86
C LYS A 218 -18.72 -4.17 19.15
N GLU A 219 -19.14 -3.04 18.58
CA GLU A 219 -20.52 -2.53 18.69
C GLU A 219 -21.54 -3.48 18.05
N VAL A 220 -21.22 -4.06 16.89
CA VAL A 220 -22.08 -5.05 16.22
C VAL A 220 -22.15 -6.36 17.01
N VAL A 221 -21.01 -6.86 17.50
CA VAL A 221 -20.96 -8.05 18.36
C VAL A 221 -21.81 -7.84 19.62
N TYR A 222 -21.77 -6.66 20.23
CA TYR A 222 -22.62 -6.33 21.36
C TYR A 222 -24.11 -6.44 21.01
N LYS A 223 -24.54 -5.83 19.90
CA LYS A 223 -25.94 -5.88 19.45
C LYS A 223 -26.40 -7.31 19.15
N ASP A 224 -25.58 -8.09 18.45
CA ASP A 224 -25.94 -9.45 18.01
C ASP A 224 -25.98 -10.47 19.17
N PHE A 225 -25.17 -10.26 20.20
CA PHE A 225 -25.01 -11.21 21.31
C PHE A 225 -25.40 -10.61 22.68
N GLN A 226 -26.20 -9.55 22.71
CA GLN A 226 -26.61 -8.88 23.95
C GLN A 226 -27.28 -9.82 24.96
N THR A 227 -27.97 -10.87 24.49
CA THR A 227 -28.62 -11.88 25.33
C THR A 227 -27.72 -13.09 25.65
N ASN A 228 -26.51 -13.17 25.08
CA ASN A 228 -25.56 -14.26 25.29
C ASN A 228 -24.25 -13.70 25.86
N GLU A 229 -24.23 -13.47 27.18
CA GLU A 229 -23.07 -12.91 27.87
C GLU A 229 -21.79 -13.72 27.67
N LYS A 230 -21.89 -15.05 27.64
CA LYS A 230 -20.72 -15.93 27.49
C LYS A 230 -20.07 -15.72 26.12
N ALA A 231 -20.86 -15.72 25.05
CA ALA A 231 -20.36 -15.44 23.71
C ALA A 231 -19.79 -14.02 23.61
N LEU A 232 -20.47 -13.03 24.19
CA LEU A 232 -20.02 -11.64 24.21
C LEU A 232 -18.67 -11.48 24.91
N LYS A 233 -18.49 -12.11 26.09
CA LYS A 233 -17.22 -12.10 26.83
C LYS A 233 -16.09 -12.75 26.02
N VAL A 234 -16.36 -13.86 25.36
CA VAL A 234 -15.38 -14.60 24.54
C VAL A 234 -14.97 -13.79 23.30
N LEU A 235 -15.93 -13.27 22.52
CA LEU A 235 -15.63 -12.52 21.29
C LEU A 235 -14.90 -11.21 21.59
N ASN A 236 -15.28 -10.50 22.67
CA ASN A 236 -14.55 -9.31 23.12
C ASN A 236 -13.11 -9.62 23.53
N LYS A 237 -12.87 -10.78 24.15
CA LYS A 237 -11.52 -11.24 24.47
C LYS A 237 -10.70 -11.46 23.21
N TYR A 238 -11.29 -12.05 22.16
CA TYR A 238 -10.59 -12.27 20.89
C TYR A 238 -10.29 -10.97 20.14
N ILE A 239 -11.22 -10.01 20.15
CA ILE A 239 -10.96 -8.65 19.65
C ILE A 239 -9.82 -7.99 20.42
N LYS A 240 -9.76 -8.17 21.75
CA LYS A 240 -8.64 -7.66 22.56
C LYS A 240 -7.31 -8.29 22.15
N TYR A 241 -7.27 -9.59 21.89
CA TYR A 241 -6.05 -10.24 21.38
C TYR A 241 -5.61 -9.65 20.04
N LEU A 242 -6.53 -9.41 19.10
CA LEU A 242 -6.20 -8.76 17.83
C LEU A 242 -5.66 -7.34 18.05
N ILE A 243 -6.26 -6.55 18.95
CA ILE A 243 -5.77 -5.21 19.29
C ILE A 243 -4.33 -5.24 19.81
N GLU A 244 -4.02 -6.14 20.75
CA GLU A 244 -2.66 -6.24 21.27
C GLU A 244 -1.66 -6.76 20.22
N PHE A 245 -2.08 -7.70 19.36
CA PHE A 245 -1.26 -8.18 18.24
C PHE A 245 -0.87 -7.06 17.27
N TYR A 246 -1.77 -6.11 16.99
CA TYR A 246 -1.47 -5.00 16.08
C TYR A 246 -0.58 -3.92 16.69
N LYS A 247 -0.45 -3.84 18.02
CA LYS A 247 0.44 -2.86 18.68
C LYS A 247 1.92 -3.24 18.63
N ILE A 248 2.23 -4.48 18.25
CA ILE A 248 3.58 -5.00 18.04
C ILE A 248 3.99 -4.71 16.60
#